data_AF-A0A850ZA07-F1
#
_entry.id   AF-A0A850ZA07-F1
#
_cell.length_a   1.000
_cell.length_b   1.000
_cell.length_c   1.000
_cell.angle_alpha   90.00
_cell.angle_beta   90.00
_cell.angle_gamma   90.00
#
_symmetry.space_group_name_H-M   'P 1'
#
loop_
_entity.id
_entity.type
_entity.pdbx_description
1 polymer ?
#
loop_
_entity_poly.entity_id
_entity_poly.type
_entity_poly.pdbx_seq_one_letter_code
_entity_poly.pdbx_strand_id
1 'polypeptide(L)'
;LQCRPFACPFGHTCGLREGTRTCVARPGRCTLSPATRFVTFDGLAGAALATGTYVVASVCDARDPAWFRLLGDVRDAGQQPAVVALHLFTPHGLVTVRRDGRVWLNGVPTALPVELPGPLTVTEARGTLRLGRIPGFLVELGAAGVAVEVPAAARATLCGLCGDYDGAAGNDLRGPGGAGTSDARALAEGWRAPDFSQ
;
A
#
# COMPACT_ATOMS: atom_id res chain seq x y z
N LEU A 1 -31.23 25.34 -21.73
CA LEU A 1 -30.15 24.65 -20.97
C LEU A 1 -30.38 23.15 -21.10
N GLN A 2 -29.41 22.39 -21.59
CA GLN A 2 -29.47 20.92 -21.61
C GLN A 2 -28.54 20.37 -20.53
N CYS A 3 -29.11 19.67 -19.54
CA CYS A 3 -28.33 18.91 -18.58
C CYS A 3 -27.78 17.65 -19.26
N ARG A 4 -26.48 17.40 -19.09
CA ARG A 4 -25.83 16.15 -19.50
C ARG A 4 -25.44 15.35 -18.25
N PRO A 5 -25.47 14.01 -18.32
CA PRO A 5 -24.91 13.18 -17.26
C PRO A 5 -23.47 13.59 -16.97
N PHE A 6 -23.15 13.79 -15.69
CA PHE A 6 -21.81 14.13 -15.22
C PHE A 6 -21.33 13.05 -14.27
N ALA A 7 -20.12 12.55 -14.50
CA ALA A 7 -19.42 11.66 -13.59
C ALA A 7 -18.09 12.30 -13.24
N CYS A 8 -17.67 12.16 -11.99
CA CYS A 8 -16.34 12.60 -11.58
C CYS A 8 -15.25 11.77 -12.29
N PRO A 9 -14.09 12.39 -12.57
CA PRO A 9 -12.96 11.64 -13.10
C PRO A 9 -12.50 10.55 -12.12
N PHE A 10 -11.70 9.60 -12.61
CA PHE A 10 -11.11 8.56 -11.76
C PHE A 10 -10.41 9.18 -10.54
N GLY A 11 -10.48 8.47 -9.42
CA GLY A 11 -9.93 8.93 -8.15
C GLY A 11 -10.69 10.11 -7.55
N HIS A 12 -11.89 10.45 -8.03
CA HIS A 12 -12.73 11.50 -7.43
C HIS A 12 -14.14 11.00 -7.10
N THR A 13 -14.80 11.69 -6.16
CA THR A 13 -16.21 11.53 -5.84
C THR A 13 -16.93 12.86 -5.85
N CYS A 14 -18.22 12.83 -6.18
CA CYS A 14 -19.08 13.99 -5.98
C CYS A 14 -19.19 14.28 -4.48
N GLY A 15 -18.67 15.42 -4.06
CA GLY A 15 -18.73 15.93 -2.70
C GLY A 15 -19.20 17.37 -2.68
N LEU A 16 -19.58 17.85 -1.50
CA LEU A 16 -19.92 19.26 -1.28
C LEU A 16 -18.66 20.02 -0.85
N ARG A 17 -18.31 21.08 -1.59
CA ARG A 17 -17.39 22.12 -1.12
C ARG A 17 -18.11 23.45 -1.20
N GLU A 18 -18.18 24.16 -0.07
CA GLU A 18 -18.80 25.49 0.03
C GLU A 18 -20.23 25.53 -0.57
N GLY A 19 -21.03 24.49 -0.31
CA GLY A 19 -22.41 24.38 -0.81
C GLY A 19 -22.55 23.95 -2.28
N THR A 20 -21.44 23.81 -3.02
CA THR A 20 -21.45 23.38 -4.43
C THR A 20 -21.01 21.93 -4.58
N ARG A 21 -21.72 21.14 -5.40
CA ARG A 21 -21.31 19.79 -5.78
C ARG A 21 -20.10 19.86 -6.70
N THR A 22 -18.98 19.33 -6.25
CA THR A 22 -17.72 19.27 -7.01
C THR A 22 -17.07 17.90 -6.88
N CYS A 23 -16.12 17.61 -7.76
CA CYS A 23 -15.33 16.41 -7.67
C CYS A 23 -14.21 16.59 -6.65
N VAL A 24 -14.25 15.79 -5.60
CA VAL A 24 -13.25 15.76 -4.54
C VAL A 24 -12.39 14.52 -4.72
N ALA A 25 -11.07 14.71 -4.74
CA ALA A 25 -10.12 13.61 -4.85
C ALA A 25 -10.28 12.63 -3.67
N ARG A 26 -10.23 11.34 -3.97
CA ARG A 26 -10.22 10.24 -3.02
C ARG A 26 -8.82 9.68 -2.89
N PRO A 27 -8.44 9.21 -1.69
CA PRO A 27 -7.21 8.44 -1.55
C PRO A 27 -7.27 7.17 -2.42
N GLY A 28 -6.11 6.74 -2.92
CA GLY A 28 -5.96 5.44 -3.55
C GLY A 28 -5.96 4.37 -2.47
N ARG A 29 -6.62 3.23 -2.71
CA ARG A 29 -6.65 2.11 -1.76
C ARG A 29 -6.26 0.80 -2.44
N CYS A 30 -5.20 0.17 -1.94
CA CYS A 30 -4.76 -1.17 -2.30
C CYS A 30 -4.97 -2.11 -1.11
N THR A 31 -5.24 -3.39 -1.37
CA THR A 31 -5.44 -4.38 -0.30
C THR A 31 -4.72 -5.69 -0.59
N LEU A 32 -4.26 -6.37 0.46
CA LEU A 32 -3.94 -7.79 0.42
C LEU A 32 -4.90 -8.49 1.38
N SER A 33 -5.69 -9.43 0.87
CA SER A 33 -6.64 -10.18 1.68
C SER A 33 -5.94 -11.08 2.72
N PRO A 34 -6.68 -11.69 3.66
CA PRO A 34 -6.09 -12.67 4.60
C PRO A 34 -5.45 -13.88 3.92
N ALA A 35 -5.85 -14.18 2.67
CA ALA A 35 -5.27 -15.21 1.81
C ALA A 35 -4.19 -14.65 0.87
N THR A 36 -3.69 -13.43 1.14
CA THR A 36 -2.64 -12.72 0.38
C THR A 36 -2.97 -12.38 -1.07
N ARG A 37 -4.24 -12.43 -1.46
CA ARG A 37 -4.64 -11.94 -2.79
C ARG A 37 -4.63 -10.43 -2.79
N PHE A 38 -3.89 -9.82 -3.70
CA PHE A 38 -3.82 -8.37 -3.82
C PHE A 38 -4.92 -7.80 -4.73
N VAL A 39 -5.36 -6.58 -4.44
CA VAL A 39 -6.16 -5.73 -5.33
C VAL A 39 -5.43 -4.39 -5.42
N THR A 40 -5.08 -3.98 -6.64
CA THR A 40 -4.32 -2.76 -6.92
C THR A 40 -5.13 -1.49 -6.63
N PHE A 41 -4.45 -0.35 -6.66
CA PHE A 41 -5.08 0.96 -6.46
C PHE A 41 -6.19 1.27 -7.49
N ASP A 42 -6.08 0.72 -8.71
CA ASP A 42 -7.06 0.91 -9.78
C ASP A 42 -8.09 -0.23 -9.86
N GLY A 43 -7.98 -1.23 -8.96
CA GLY A 43 -8.98 -2.28 -8.77
C GLY A 43 -8.70 -3.59 -9.52
N LEU A 44 -7.52 -3.76 -10.11
CA LEU A 44 -7.13 -5.04 -10.68
C LEU A 44 -6.92 -6.07 -9.58
N ALA A 45 -7.63 -7.21 -9.68
CA ALA A 45 -7.45 -8.33 -8.76
C ALA A 45 -6.29 -9.23 -9.20
N GLY A 46 -5.35 -9.46 -8.29
CA GLY A 46 -4.16 -10.27 -8.51
C GLY A 46 -4.27 -11.74 -8.10
N ALA A 47 -3.13 -12.42 -8.11
CA ALA A 47 -2.96 -13.77 -7.57
C ALA A 47 -2.70 -13.73 -6.05
N ALA A 48 -2.90 -14.87 -5.37
CA ALA A 48 -2.40 -15.03 -4.01
C ALA A 48 -0.87 -15.13 -4.03
N LEU A 49 -0.21 -14.49 -3.06
CA LEU A 49 1.23 -14.52 -2.92
C LEU A 49 1.68 -15.85 -2.31
N ALA A 50 2.81 -16.37 -2.80
CA ALA A 50 3.51 -17.46 -2.13
C ALA A 50 4.29 -16.92 -0.91
N THR A 51 4.94 -17.80 -0.17
CA THR A 51 5.82 -17.37 0.92
C THR A 51 7.00 -16.56 0.38
N GLY A 52 7.40 -15.53 1.12
CA GLY A 52 8.47 -14.61 0.77
C GLY A 52 8.13 -13.17 1.09
N THR A 53 9.07 -12.28 0.82
CA THR A 53 8.91 -10.84 1.03
C THR A 53 8.72 -10.13 -0.31
N TYR A 54 7.74 -9.22 -0.38
CA TYR A 54 7.33 -8.56 -1.62
C TYR A 54 7.26 -7.06 -1.45
N VAL A 55 7.57 -6.31 -2.52
CA VAL A 55 7.31 -4.87 -2.60
C VAL A 55 5.81 -4.66 -2.83
N VAL A 56 5.08 -4.30 -1.77
CA VAL A 56 3.64 -4.06 -1.83
C VAL A 56 3.35 -2.77 -2.59
N ALA A 57 3.96 -1.67 -2.15
CA ALA A 57 3.86 -0.36 -2.78
C ALA A 57 5.13 0.45 -2.49
N SER A 58 5.56 1.27 -3.43
CA SER A 58 6.70 2.16 -3.32
C SER A 58 6.46 3.39 -4.18
N VAL A 59 7.00 4.55 -3.78
CA VAL A 59 7.27 5.61 -4.75
C VAL A 59 8.44 5.16 -5.62
N CYS A 60 8.32 5.28 -6.94
CA CYS A 60 9.32 4.71 -7.85
C CYS A 60 10.63 5.49 -7.89
N ASP A 61 10.58 6.82 -7.79
CA ASP A 61 11.78 7.63 -7.67
C ASP A 61 12.24 7.67 -6.21
N ALA A 62 13.34 6.98 -5.92
CA ALA A 62 13.96 6.96 -4.59
C ALA A 62 14.46 8.33 -4.11
N ARG A 63 14.54 9.33 -5.00
CA ARG A 63 14.95 10.70 -4.68
C ARG A 63 13.77 11.58 -4.28
N ASP A 64 12.53 11.10 -4.41
CA ASP A 64 11.35 11.86 -4.01
C ASP A 64 11.39 12.14 -2.49
N PRO A 65 11.20 13.38 -2.02
CA PRO A 65 11.17 13.68 -0.58
C PRO A 65 10.06 12.97 0.20
N ALA A 66 8.99 12.55 -0.49
CA ALA A 66 7.90 11.75 0.05
C ALA A 66 8.09 10.24 -0.20
N TRP A 67 9.28 9.82 -0.65
CA TRP A 67 9.58 8.42 -0.95
C TRP A 67 9.25 7.49 0.22
N PHE A 68 8.72 6.32 -0.12
CA PHE A 68 8.63 5.19 0.77
C PHE A 68 8.76 3.91 -0.03
N ARG A 69 9.15 2.82 0.65
CA ARG A 69 9.08 1.45 0.12
C ARG A 69 8.47 0.56 1.20
N LEU A 70 7.29 0.03 0.92
CA LEU A 70 6.55 -0.86 1.82
C LEU A 70 6.73 -2.31 1.36
N LEU A 71 7.33 -3.12 2.23
CA LEU A 71 7.44 -4.56 2.05
C LEU A 71 6.40 -5.30 2.89
N GLY A 72 5.86 -6.39 2.35
CA GLY A 72 5.05 -7.36 3.07
C GLY A 72 5.74 -8.70 3.17
N ASP A 73 5.93 -9.20 4.39
CA ASP A 73 6.49 -10.53 4.63
C ASP A 73 5.37 -11.56 4.74
N VAL A 74 5.32 -12.48 3.77
CA VAL A 74 4.34 -13.56 3.68
C VAL A 74 4.99 -14.84 4.17
N ARG A 75 4.43 -15.42 5.23
CA ARG A 75 4.90 -16.68 5.82
C ARG A 75 3.78 -17.69 5.91
N ASP A 76 4.16 -18.95 6.08
CA ASP A 76 3.20 -19.99 6.43
C ASP A 76 2.58 -19.65 7.79
N ALA A 77 1.25 -19.61 7.81
CA ALA A 77 0.44 -19.32 8.99
C ALA A 77 -0.55 -20.47 9.29
N GLY A 78 -0.19 -21.70 8.89
CA GLY A 78 -0.95 -22.91 9.16
C GLY A 78 -1.88 -23.29 8.00
N GLN A 79 -3.09 -22.73 7.97
CA GLN A 79 -4.08 -23.11 6.93
C GLN A 79 -3.73 -22.55 5.55
N GLN A 80 -3.10 -21.38 5.51
CA GLN A 80 -2.69 -20.69 4.29
C GLN A 80 -1.59 -19.67 4.62
N PRO A 81 -0.79 -19.24 3.63
CA PRO A 81 0.13 -18.12 3.81
C PRO A 81 -0.59 -16.84 4.21
N ALA A 82 0.04 -16.03 5.05
CA ALA A 82 -0.48 -14.74 5.48
C ALA A 82 0.64 -13.70 5.61
N VAL A 83 0.28 -12.42 5.49
CA VAL A 83 1.20 -11.33 5.84
C VAL A 83 1.39 -11.32 7.36
N VAL A 84 2.63 -11.53 7.81
CA VAL A 84 2.99 -11.59 9.24
C VAL A 84 3.75 -10.34 9.70
N ALA A 85 4.35 -9.61 8.76
CA ALA A 85 5.08 -8.39 9.02
C ALA A 85 4.97 -7.41 7.86
N LEU A 86 5.10 -6.12 8.17
CA LEU A 86 5.31 -5.06 7.20
C LEU A 86 6.60 -4.32 7.56
N HIS A 87 7.37 -3.97 6.53
CA HIS A 87 8.60 -3.18 6.65
C HIS A 87 8.46 -1.91 5.82
N LEU A 88 8.41 -0.76 6.47
CA LEU A 88 8.32 0.53 5.81
C LEU A 88 9.68 1.22 5.85
N PHE A 89 10.28 1.38 4.68
CA PHE A 89 11.44 2.24 4.49
C PHE A 89 10.99 3.64 4.11
N THR A 90 11.64 4.64 4.71
CA THR A 90 11.45 6.07 4.45
C THR A 90 12.81 6.77 4.45
N PRO A 91 12.92 8.04 4.03
CA PRO A 91 14.15 8.82 4.18
C PRO A 91 14.61 8.97 5.64
N HIS A 92 13.73 8.72 6.60
CA HIS A 92 14.00 8.90 8.03
C HIS A 92 14.33 7.59 8.77
N GLY A 93 14.24 6.44 8.09
CA GLY A 93 14.56 5.14 8.67
C GLY A 93 13.59 4.03 8.29
N LEU A 94 13.70 2.92 9.04
CA LEU A 94 12.95 1.69 8.86
C LEU A 94 12.01 1.45 10.05
N VAL A 95 10.73 1.26 9.75
CA VAL A 95 9.74 0.78 10.71
C VAL A 95 9.31 -0.63 10.35
N THR A 96 9.40 -1.55 11.30
CA THR A 96 8.85 -2.90 11.17
C THR A 96 7.69 -3.07 12.12
N VAL A 97 6.55 -3.51 11.61
CA VAL A 97 5.38 -3.88 12.41
C VAL A 97 5.04 -5.34 12.15
N ARG A 98 4.75 -6.11 13.20
CA ARG A 98 4.38 -7.52 13.10
C ARG A 98 2.97 -7.75 13.58
N ARG A 99 2.27 -8.70 12.96
CA ARG A 99 0.87 -9.03 13.27
C ARG A 99 0.63 -9.44 14.74
N ASP A 100 1.69 -9.83 15.46
CA ASP A 100 1.66 -10.12 16.90
C ASP A 100 1.84 -8.89 17.79
N GLY A 101 1.75 -7.67 17.23
CA GLY A 101 1.80 -6.41 17.96
C GLY A 101 3.20 -5.85 18.16
N ARG A 102 4.26 -6.59 17.79
CA ARG A 102 5.64 -6.11 18.00
C ARG A 102 6.05 -5.09 16.94
N VAL A 103 6.75 -4.06 17.39
CA VAL A 103 7.21 -2.94 16.56
C VAL A 103 8.70 -2.68 16.79
N TRP A 104 9.43 -2.42 15.71
CA TRP A 104 10.83 -2.03 15.73
C TRP A 104 11.05 -0.77 14.91
N LEU A 105 11.88 0.13 15.45
CA LEU A 105 12.39 1.31 14.77
C LEU A 105 13.89 1.14 14.58
N ASN A 106 14.36 1.11 13.33
CA ASN A 106 15.77 0.93 12.99
C ASN A 106 16.41 -0.26 13.74
N GLY A 107 15.66 -1.36 13.89
CA GLY A 107 16.09 -2.58 14.60
C GLY A 107 15.90 -2.56 16.12
N VAL A 108 15.47 -1.43 16.71
CA VAL A 108 15.25 -1.29 18.16
C VAL A 108 13.77 -1.58 18.50
N PRO A 109 13.47 -2.55 19.39
CA PRO A 109 12.11 -2.79 19.86
C PRO A 109 11.51 -1.51 20.47
N THR A 110 10.29 -1.16 20.08
CA THR A 110 9.63 0.10 20.47
C THR A 110 8.20 -0.16 20.93
N ALA A 111 7.80 0.45 22.04
CA ALA A 111 6.43 0.36 22.56
C ALA A 111 5.48 1.32 21.80
N LEU A 112 4.19 0.98 21.79
CA LEU A 112 3.13 1.77 21.15
C LEU A 112 2.33 2.61 22.17
N PRO A 113 1.75 3.75 21.78
CA PRO A 113 1.92 4.43 20.49
C PRO A 113 3.27 5.14 20.38
N VAL A 114 3.74 5.38 19.15
CA VAL A 114 4.99 6.13 18.92
C VAL A 114 4.84 7.08 17.73
N GLU A 115 5.36 8.29 17.90
CA GLU A 115 5.57 9.27 16.84
C GLU A 115 7.05 9.27 16.43
N LEU A 116 7.31 9.36 15.13
CA LEU A 116 8.62 9.15 14.53
C LEU A 116 8.97 10.32 13.60
N PRO A 117 10.26 10.56 13.31
CA PRO A 117 10.68 11.58 12.35
C PRO A 117 10.00 11.36 10.99
N GLY A 118 9.54 12.43 10.34
CA GLY A 118 8.85 12.33 9.05
C GLY A 118 7.32 12.24 9.12
N PRO A 119 6.72 13.02 10.04
CA PRO A 119 5.42 12.76 10.72
C PRO A 119 4.84 11.35 10.55
N LEU A 120 5.53 10.32 11.04
CA LEU A 120 5.07 8.94 10.99
C LEU A 120 4.56 8.50 12.37
N THR A 121 3.40 7.85 12.43
CA THR A 121 2.77 7.37 13.66
C THR A 121 2.51 5.88 13.59
N VAL A 122 2.69 5.19 14.72
CA VAL A 122 2.31 3.78 14.86
C VAL A 122 1.35 3.64 16.02
N THR A 123 0.19 3.06 15.77
CA THR A 123 -0.86 2.82 16.77
C THR A 123 -1.44 1.42 16.62
N GLU A 124 -2.10 0.94 17.66
CA GLU A 124 -2.84 -0.32 17.64
C GLU A 124 -4.26 -0.04 18.15
N ALA A 125 -5.25 -0.62 17.47
CA ALA A 125 -6.61 -0.61 17.94
C ALA A 125 -7.35 -1.88 17.49
N ARG A 126 -7.90 -2.62 18.47
CA ARG A 126 -8.75 -3.81 18.26
C ARG A 126 -8.06 -4.89 17.41
N GLY A 127 -6.78 -5.14 17.66
CA GLY A 127 -5.97 -6.12 16.95
C GLY A 127 -5.55 -5.70 15.55
N THR A 128 -5.63 -4.41 15.23
CA THR A 128 -5.17 -3.83 13.97
C THR A 128 -4.11 -2.79 14.23
N LEU A 129 -2.92 -3.04 13.68
CA LEU A 129 -1.82 -2.07 13.67
C LEU A 129 -2.04 -1.06 12.55
N ARG A 130 -1.79 0.21 12.86
CA ARG A 130 -1.90 1.32 11.93
C ARG A 130 -0.59 2.09 11.89
N LEU A 131 -0.05 2.21 10.69
CA LEU A 131 1.15 2.97 10.37
C LEU A 131 0.75 4.13 9.48
N GLY A 132 0.70 5.34 10.02
CA GLY A 132 0.18 6.52 9.34
C GLY A 132 1.23 7.60 9.12
N ARG A 133 1.14 8.34 8.02
CA ARG A 133 1.88 9.58 7.79
C ARG A 133 0.96 10.66 7.24
N ILE A 134 1.07 11.86 7.78
CA ILE A 134 0.28 13.00 7.33
C ILE A 134 1.03 13.74 6.21
N PRO A 135 0.37 14.09 5.09
CA PRO A 135 -1.03 13.81 4.76
C PRO A 135 -1.24 12.47 4.03
N GLY A 136 -2.26 11.71 4.48
CA GLY A 136 -2.99 10.75 3.65
C GLY A 136 -2.33 9.41 3.35
N PHE A 137 -1.17 9.09 3.96
CA PHE A 137 -0.61 7.73 3.89
C PHE A 137 -1.03 6.94 5.13
N LEU A 138 -1.64 5.77 4.95
CA LEU A 138 -2.05 4.89 6.04
C LEU A 138 -1.88 3.44 5.62
N VAL A 139 -1.26 2.64 6.46
CA VAL A 139 -1.17 1.20 6.30
C VAL A 139 -1.78 0.51 7.50
N GLU A 140 -2.73 -0.39 7.25
CA GLU A 140 -3.36 -1.21 8.27
C GLU A 140 -2.90 -2.67 8.14
N LEU A 141 -2.54 -3.31 9.25
CA LEU A 141 -2.22 -4.74 9.34
C LEU A 141 -3.07 -5.38 10.44
N GLY A 142 -3.91 -6.35 10.08
CA GLY A 142 -4.79 -7.02 11.05
C GLY A 142 -5.42 -8.30 10.54
N ALA A 143 -6.54 -8.71 11.14
CA ALA A 143 -7.26 -9.92 10.75
C ALA A 143 -7.79 -9.89 9.31
N ALA A 144 -8.10 -8.69 8.80
CA ALA A 144 -8.57 -8.47 7.43
C ALA A 144 -7.43 -8.48 6.37
N GLY A 145 -6.17 -8.69 6.78
CA GLY A 145 -5.01 -8.63 5.91
C GLY A 145 -4.31 -7.27 5.98
N VAL A 146 -3.94 -6.73 4.82
CA VAL A 146 -3.27 -5.43 4.68
C VAL A 146 -4.14 -4.47 3.87
N ALA A 147 -4.24 -3.22 4.31
CA ALA A 147 -4.77 -2.13 3.51
C ALA A 147 -3.74 -1.01 3.43
N VAL A 148 -3.50 -0.49 2.23
CA VAL A 148 -2.62 0.65 1.97
C VAL A 148 -3.47 1.76 1.38
N GLU A 149 -3.50 2.90 2.04
CA GLU A 149 -4.08 4.13 1.53
C GLU A 149 -2.99 5.15 1.26
N VAL A 150 -3.10 5.82 0.11
CA VAL A 150 -2.18 6.86 -0.35
C VAL A 150 -2.95 8.12 -0.73
N PRO A 151 -2.36 9.31 -0.54
CA PRO A 151 -3.01 10.55 -0.98
C PRO A 151 -3.14 10.56 -2.51
N ALA A 152 -4.15 11.28 -3.03
CA ALA A 152 -4.33 11.45 -4.46
C ALA A 152 -3.12 12.08 -5.18
N ALA A 153 -2.23 12.76 -4.44
CA ALA A 153 -0.98 13.30 -4.96
C ALA A 153 0.04 12.22 -5.37
N ALA A 154 -0.11 10.97 -4.91
CA ALA A 154 0.73 9.84 -5.29
C ALA A 154 0.31 9.18 -6.63
N ARG A 155 -0.68 9.74 -7.32
CA ARG A 155 -1.19 9.21 -8.59
C ARG A 155 -0.05 9.14 -9.62
N ALA A 156 0.09 7.99 -10.29
CA ALA A 156 1.11 7.75 -11.32
C ALA A 156 2.57 7.92 -10.86
N THR A 157 2.83 7.91 -9.54
CA THR A 157 4.21 7.93 -8.97
C THR A 157 4.60 6.62 -8.30
N LEU A 158 3.67 5.67 -8.23
CA LEU A 158 3.81 4.43 -7.47
C LEU A 158 4.21 3.25 -8.34
N CYS A 159 4.76 2.23 -7.70
CA CYS A 159 5.01 0.91 -8.27
C CYS A 159 5.02 -0.14 -7.16
N GLY A 160 5.01 -1.41 -7.56
CA GLY A 160 4.88 -2.57 -6.68
C GLY A 160 3.66 -3.40 -7.05
N LEU A 161 3.32 -4.37 -6.21
CA LEU A 161 2.13 -5.20 -6.37
C LEU A 161 0.83 -4.39 -6.48
N CYS A 162 0.78 -3.22 -5.84
CA CYS A 162 -0.40 -2.36 -5.83
C CYS A 162 -0.62 -1.54 -7.11
N GLY A 163 0.22 -1.68 -8.13
CA GLY A 163 0.11 -0.93 -9.38
C GLY A 163 0.67 0.50 -9.30
N ASP A 164 0.42 1.29 -10.34
CA ASP A 164 0.94 2.67 -10.46
C ASP A 164 -0.07 3.77 -10.10
N TYR A 165 -1.32 3.37 -9.82
CA TYR A 165 -2.41 4.27 -9.42
C TYR A 165 -2.66 5.37 -10.46
N ASP A 166 -2.63 5.05 -11.75
CA ASP A 166 -2.90 6.01 -12.82
C ASP A 166 -4.37 6.07 -13.25
N GLY A 167 -5.19 5.11 -12.80
CA GLY A 167 -6.60 4.95 -13.11
C GLY A 167 -6.91 3.96 -14.23
N ALA A 168 -5.91 3.21 -14.71
CA ALA A 168 -6.03 2.26 -15.80
C ALA A 168 -5.66 0.84 -15.38
N ALA A 169 -6.54 0.17 -14.63
CA ALA A 169 -6.36 -1.20 -14.14
C ALA A 169 -5.83 -2.24 -15.16
N GLY A 170 -6.08 -2.04 -16.46
CA GLY A 170 -5.55 -2.91 -17.52
C GLY A 170 -4.03 -2.84 -17.70
N ASN A 171 -3.35 -1.87 -17.08
CA ASN A 171 -1.91 -1.68 -17.17
C ASN A 171 -1.19 -1.95 -15.83
N ASP A 172 -1.91 -2.37 -14.79
CA ASP A 172 -1.37 -2.54 -13.43
C ASP A 172 -0.40 -3.73 -13.31
N LEU A 173 -0.47 -4.67 -14.26
CA LEU A 173 0.46 -5.81 -14.33
C LEU A 173 1.82 -5.40 -14.91
N ARG A 174 2.51 -4.46 -14.26
CA ARG A 174 3.87 -4.05 -14.61
C ARG A 174 4.86 -4.53 -13.57
N GLY A 175 5.82 -5.34 -14.00
CA GLY A 175 6.94 -5.76 -13.16
C GLY A 175 7.94 -4.62 -12.91
N PRO A 176 9.01 -4.89 -12.13
CA PRO A 176 10.11 -3.94 -11.97
C PRO A 176 10.67 -3.48 -13.32
N GLY A 177 10.95 -2.19 -13.46
CA GLY A 177 11.39 -1.59 -14.72
C GLY A 177 10.28 -1.31 -15.74
N GLY A 178 9.02 -1.58 -15.40
CA GLY A 178 7.85 -1.18 -16.21
C GLY A 178 7.44 -2.19 -17.28
N ALA A 179 8.04 -3.37 -17.33
CA ALA A 179 7.66 -4.42 -18.27
C ALA A 179 6.27 -4.98 -17.93
N GLY A 180 5.34 -4.88 -18.87
CA GLY A 180 3.99 -5.43 -18.73
C GLY A 180 3.96 -6.96 -18.80
N THR A 181 3.03 -7.58 -18.07
CA THR A 181 2.70 -9.01 -18.15
C THR A 181 1.19 -9.21 -18.18
N SER A 182 0.72 -10.32 -18.73
CA SER A 182 -0.69 -10.74 -18.63
C SER A 182 -0.92 -11.75 -17.49
N ASP A 183 0.15 -12.19 -16.82
CA ASP A 183 0.10 -13.17 -15.73
C ASP A 183 0.34 -12.49 -14.37
N ALA A 184 -0.70 -12.45 -13.55
CA ALA A 184 -0.65 -11.90 -12.20
C ALA A 184 0.30 -12.66 -11.26
N ARG A 185 0.57 -13.95 -11.53
CA ARG A 185 1.56 -14.73 -10.77
C ARG A 185 2.98 -14.32 -11.17
N ALA A 186 3.24 -14.16 -12.46
CA ALA A 186 4.52 -13.64 -12.94
C ALA A 186 4.79 -12.22 -12.40
N LEU A 187 3.76 -11.36 -12.34
CA LEU A 187 3.85 -10.04 -11.67
C LEU A 187 4.29 -10.21 -10.21
N ALA A 188 3.59 -11.07 -9.46
CA ALA A 188 3.86 -11.28 -8.04
C ALA A 188 5.30 -11.73 -7.79
N GLU A 189 5.78 -12.68 -8.57
CA GLU A 189 7.16 -13.17 -8.50
C GLU A 189 8.19 -12.08 -8.86
N GLY A 190 7.89 -11.25 -9.86
CA GLY A 190 8.73 -10.11 -10.24
C GLY A 190 8.91 -9.07 -9.13
N TRP A 191 7.92 -8.90 -8.26
CA TRP A 191 7.96 -7.95 -7.14
C TRP A 191 8.47 -8.54 -5.82
N ARG A 192 9.08 -9.73 -5.83
CA ARG A 192 9.84 -10.21 -4.67
C ARG A 192 10.97 -9.23 -4.32
N ALA A 193 11.29 -9.11 -3.04
CA ALA A 193 12.35 -8.27 -2.51
C ALA A 193 13.52 -9.14 -1.98
N PRO A 194 14.33 -9.77 -2.85
CA PRO A 194 15.43 -10.63 -2.42
C PRO A 194 16.57 -9.86 -1.73
N ASP A 195 16.62 -8.54 -1.94
CA ASP A 195 17.53 -7.62 -1.28
C ASP A 195 17.18 -7.39 0.20
N PHE A 196 16.01 -7.87 0.65
CA PHE A 196 15.59 -7.86 2.04
C PHE A 196 15.59 -9.29 2.60
N SER A 197 16.73 -9.70 3.15
CA SER A 197 16.85 -10.91 3.95
C SER A 197 16.75 -10.55 5.44
N GLN A 198 15.78 -11.15 6.14
CA GLN A 198 15.71 -11.12 7.61
C GLN A 198 16.60 -12.19 8.22
#